data_AF-A0A950EIX9-F1
#
_entry.id   AF-A0A950EIX9-F1
#
_cell.length_a   1.000
_cell.length_b   1.000
_cell.length_c   1.000
_cell.angle_alpha   90.00
_cell.angle_beta   90.00
_cell.angle_gamma   90.00
#
_symmetry.space_group_name_H-M   'P 1'
#
loop_
_entity.id
_entity.type
_entity.pdbx_description
1 polymer ?
#
loop_
_entity_poly.entity_id
_entity_poly.type
_entity_poly.pdbx_seq_one_letter_code
_entity_poly.pdbx_strand_id
1 'polypeptide(L)'
;RIALVGGLNAGSPKTFQAFLAARGVLAFNSIRARFQQVVASFPSVYQSLPAYECVVDAKGEPIDFWGDDSWLPEDRRLYLEDAADFFAELGTCTSVPAVCVFGYGMKTPVRLVVERRGATGWEAARLDLADDGDDTIPQDSAIVEGADIHPVQQHHGVLYTDADVRMRLRLELVGR
;
A
#
# COMPACT_ATOMS: atom_id res chain seq x y z
N ARG A 1 21.49 -7.93 -10.64
CA ARG A 1 20.26 -7.20 -11.00
C ARG A 1 19.11 -7.89 -10.30
N ILE A 2 18.09 -7.13 -9.88
CA ILE A 2 16.87 -7.65 -9.26
C ILE A 2 15.66 -7.33 -10.14
N ALA A 3 14.63 -8.19 -10.12
CA ALA A 3 13.34 -7.91 -10.72
C ALA A 3 12.29 -7.81 -9.59
N LEU A 4 11.64 -6.66 -9.49
CA LEU A 4 10.58 -6.37 -8.51
C LEU A 4 9.25 -6.48 -9.23
N VAL A 5 8.43 -7.49 -8.91
CA VAL A 5 7.16 -7.77 -9.60
C VAL A 5 5.99 -7.45 -8.67
N GLY A 6 5.14 -6.50 -9.04
CA GLY A 6 4.03 -6.03 -8.21
C GLY A 6 4.50 -5.40 -6.90
N GLY A 7 5.64 -4.69 -6.94
CA GLY A 7 6.29 -4.18 -5.73
C GLY A 7 5.43 -3.18 -4.97
N LEU A 8 5.36 -3.33 -3.64
CA LEU A 8 4.73 -2.38 -2.72
C LEU A 8 5.81 -1.44 -2.14
N ASN A 9 6.64 -0.83 -2.99
CA ASN A 9 7.88 -0.21 -2.53
C ASN A 9 7.63 1.02 -1.64
N ALA A 10 6.58 1.80 -1.93
CA ALA A 10 6.18 2.97 -1.14
C ALA A 10 4.86 2.78 -0.37
N GLY A 11 4.31 1.56 -0.30
CA GLY A 11 3.05 1.27 0.40
C GLY A 11 1.76 1.55 -0.38
N SER A 12 0.61 1.12 0.15
CA SER A 12 -0.69 1.19 -0.55
C SER A 12 -1.82 1.69 0.34
N PRO A 13 -2.69 2.60 -0.14
CA PRO A 13 -3.87 3.04 0.61
C PRO A 13 -4.83 1.89 0.91
N LYS A 14 -4.80 0.81 0.12
CA LYS A 14 -5.62 -0.39 0.36
C LYS A 14 -5.29 -1.05 1.70
N THR A 15 -4.07 -0.90 2.21
CA THR A 15 -3.63 -1.40 3.51
C THR A 15 -4.50 -0.88 4.65
N PHE A 16 -5.03 0.36 4.56
CA PHE A 16 -5.90 0.92 5.59
C PHE A 16 -7.17 0.09 5.86
N GLN A 17 -7.63 -0.70 4.89
CA GLN A 17 -8.80 -1.58 5.08
C GLN A 17 -8.63 -2.54 6.26
N ALA A 18 -7.40 -2.96 6.57
CA ALA A 18 -7.12 -3.86 7.69
C ALA A 18 -7.48 -3.23 9.04
N PHE A 19 -7.22 -1.93 9.19
CA PHE A 19 -7.44 -1.21 10.45
C PHE A 19 -8.89 -0.71 10.57
N LEU A 20 -9.43 -0.18 9.48
CA LEU A 20 -10.78 0.41 9.45
C LEU A 20 -11.86 -0.65 9.68
N ALA A 21 -11.68 -1.85 9.11
CA ALA A 21 -12.57 -2.98 9.36
C ALA A 21 -12.49 -3.48 10.80
N ALA A 22 -11.29 -3.52 11.39
CA ALA A 22 -11.07 -3.96 12.76
C ALA A 22 -11.74 -3.05 13.80
N ARG A 23 -11.91 -1.75 13.48
CA ARG A 23 -12.57 -0.74 14.31
C ARG A 23 -14.07 -0.57 14.04
N GLY A 24 -14.63 -1.31 13.08
CA GLY A 24 -16.03 -1.14 12.67
C GLY A 24 -16.31 0.16 11.92
N VAL A 25 -15.27 0.87 11.47
CA VAL A 25 -15.35 2.09 10.65
C VAL A 25 -15.86 1.77 9.24
N LEU A 26 -15.59 0.55 8.76
CA LEU A 26 -16.21 -0.01 7.56
C LEU A 26 -17.30 -1.02 7.95
N ALA A 27 -18.47 -0.91 7.32
CA ALA A 27 -19.61 -1.80 7.54
C ALA A 27 -19.34 -3.21 7.00
N PHE A 28 -18.68 -4.04 7.80
CA PHE A 28 -18.46 -5.46 7.51
C PHE A 28 -19.21 -6.37 8.49
N ASN A 29 -19.50 -7.60 8.06
CA ASN A 29 -20.01 -8.62 8.97
C ASN A 29 -18.95 -9.04 10.01
N SER A 30 -19.40 -9.66 11.11
CA SER A 30 -18.57 -9.97 12.28
C SER A 30 -17.38 -10.91 11.99
N ILE A 31 -17.51 -11.79 10.98
CA ILE A 31 -16.42 -12.71 10.57
C ILE A 31 -15.29 -11.92 9.90
N ARG A 32 -15.63 -11.01 8.97
CA ARG A 32 -14.64 -10.18 8.29
C ARG A 32 -13.97 -9.19 9.26
N ALA A 33 -14.70 -8.66 10.24
CA ALA A 33 -14.12 -7.81 11.28
C ALA A 33 -13.07 -8.57 12.12
N ARG A 34 -13.37 -9.80 12.55
CA ARG A 34 -12.40 -10.65 13.29
C ARG A 34 -11.16 -10.99 12.47
N PHE A 35 -11.33 -11.35 11.20
CA PHE A 35 -10.20 -11.60 10.31
C PHE A 35 -9.30 -10.36 10.22
N GLN A 36 -9.88 -9.18 10.07
CA GLN A 36 -9.12 -7.93 9.96
C GLN A 36 -8.45 -7.52 11.28
N GLN A 37 -9.02 -7.87 12.44
CA GLN A 37 -8.33 -7.71 13.72
C GLN A 37 -7.05 -8.52 13.82
N VAL A 38 -7.04 -9.74 13.27
CA VAL A 38 -5.85 -10.61 13.18
C VAL A 38 -4.85 -10.02 12.19
N VAL A 39 -5.30 -9.61 11.01
CA VAL A 39 -4.44 -8.97 10.00
C VAL A 39 -3.73 -7.74 10.61
N ALA A 40 -4.49 -6.87 11.28
CA ALA A 40 -3.95 -5.68 11.92
C ALA A 40 -3.09 -5.94 13.18
N SER A 41 -2.89 -7.19 13.58
CA SER A 41 -1.89 -7.56 14.60
C SER A 41 -0.51 -7.91 14.03
N PHE A 42 -0.37 -8.03 12.71
CA PHE A 42 0.93 -8.32 12.09
C PHE A 42 1.71 -7.03 11.81
N PRO A 43 2.98 -6.91 12.24
CA PRO A 43 3.84 -5.76 11.95
C PRO A 43 3.96 -5.46 10.44
N SER A 44 3.97 -6.49 9.59
CA SER A 44 4.08 -6.33 8.13
C SER A 44 2.96 -5.52 7.48
N VAL A 45 1.79 -5.46 8.12
CA VAL A 45 0.67 -4.64 7.62
C VAL A 45 0.96 -3.15 7.85
N TYR A 46 1.67 -2.79 8.91
CA TYR A 46 2.09 -1.40 9.15
C TYR A 46 3.21 -1.01 8.16
N GLN A 47 4.12 -1.94 7.86
CA GLN A 47 5.15 -1.78 6.81
C GLN A 47 4.56 -1.72 5.39
N SER A 48 3.27 -1.98 5.23
CA SER A 48 2.53 -1.87 3.97
C SER A 48 1.78 -0.53 3.84
N LEU A 49 1.82 0.32 4.87
CA LEU A 49 1.21 1.65 4.86
C LEU A 49 1.96 2.57 3.88
N PRO A 50 1.26 3.51 3.23
CA PRO A 50 1.89 4.47 2.33
C PRO A 50 2.96 5.34 3.00
N ALA A 51 4.15 5.38 2.41
CA ALA A 51 5.22 6.32 2.79
C ALA A 51 5.03 7.73 2.16
N TYR A 52 3.87 7.97 1.53
CA TYR A 52 3.51 9.21 0.86
C TYR A 52 2.15 9.74 1.34
N GLU A 53 1.91 11.03 1.11
CA GLU A 53 0.64 11.68 1.45
C GLU A 53 -0.51 11.11 0.63
N CYS A 54 -1.42 10.39 1.29
CA CYS A 54 -2.61 9.83 0.66
C CYS A 54 -3.84 9.85 1.56
N VAL A 55 -3.74 10.36 2.79
CA VAL A 55 -4.87 10.47 3.72
C VAL A 55 -5.30 11.92 3.76
N VAL A 56 -6.60 12.17 3.58
CA VAL A 56 -7.19 13.51 3.63
C VAL A 56 -8.47 13.51 4.44
N ASP A 57 -8.86 14.67 4.96
CA ASP A 57 -10.17 14.85 5.58
C ASP A 57 -11.30 15.01 4.53
N ALA A 58 -12.54 15.20 5.00
CA ALA A 58 -13.70 15.40 4.14
C ALA A 58 -13.64 16.66 3.25
N LYS A 59 -12.76 17.63 3.56
CA LYS A 59 -12.51 18.84 2.76
C LYS A 59 -11.34 18.67 1.78
N GLY A 60 -10.62 17.55 1.86
CA GLY A 60 -9.44 17.28 1.05
C GLY A 60 -8.13 17.79 1.68
N GLU A 61 -8.16 18.23 2.94
CA GLU A 61 -6.95 18.67 3.63
C GLU A 61 -6.09 17.46 4.03
N PRO A 62 -4.78 17.47 3.77
CA PRO A 62 -3.88 16.38 4.14
C PRO A 62 -3.91 16.08 5.63
N ILE A 63 -3.85 14.78 5.95
CA ILE A 63 -3.71 14.27 7.31
C ILE A 63 -2.38 13.51 7.40
N ASP A 64 -1.52 13.95 8.31
CA ASP A 64 -0.36 13.18 8.73
C ASP A 64 -0.81 12.05 9.67
N PHE A 65 -1.01 10.86 9.11
CA PHE A 65 -1.40 9.69 9.88
C PHE A 65 -0.21 8.98 10.55
N TRP A 66 1.02 9.34 10.19
CA TRP A 66 2.23 8.83 10.84
C TRP A 66 2.47 9.58 12.16
N GLY A 67 2.30 10.90 12.16
CA GLY A 67 2.39 11.74 13.37
C GLY A 67 1.14 11.72 14.25
N ASP A 68 -0.02 11.37 13.72
CA ASP A 68 -1.27 11.20 14.47
C ASP A 68 -1.59 9.72 14.63
N ASP A 69 -1.26 9.13 15.79
CA ASP A 69 -1.49 7.71 16.10
C ASP A 69 -2.91 7.42 16.65
N SER A 70 -3.76 8.45 16.79
CA SER A 70 -5.05 8.34 17.48
C SER A 70 -6.06 7.43 16.77
N TRP A 71 -5.83 7.15 15.49
CA TRP A 71 -6.63 6.21 14.70
C TRP A 71 -6.31 4.74 15.00
N LEU A 72 -5.21 4.45 15.69
CA LEU A 72 -4.85 3.10 16.13
C LEU A 72 -5.23 2.86 17.61
N PRO A 73 -5.58 1.61 17.97
CA PRO A 73 -5.57 1.15 19.35
C PRO A 73 -4.20 1.37 20.00
N GLU A 74 -4.19 1.72 21.29
CA GLU A 74 -2.96 2.07 22.03
C GLU A 74 -1.91 0.96 22.01
N ASP A 75 -2.34 -0.30 22.13
CA ASP A 75 -1.50 -1.50 22.11
C ASP A 75 -0.81 -1.77 20.76
N ARG A 76 -1.14 -1.00 19.72
CA ARG A 76 -0.65 -1.19 18.35
C ARG A 76 0.19 -0.03 17.82
N ARG A 77 0.30 1.06 18.58
CA ARG A 77 1.01 2.28 18.15
C ARG A 77 2.49 2.05 17.93
N LEU A 78 3.11 1.16 18.72
CA LEU A 78 4.51 0.75 18.53
C LEU A 78 4.77 0.18 17.12
N TYR A 79 3.81 -0.51 16.50
CA TYR A 79 4.00 -1.01 15.14
C TYR A 79 3.98 0.09 14.08
N LEU A 80 3.34 1.24 14.37
CA LEU A 80 3.39 2.41 13.50
C LEU A 80 4.78 3.06 13.58
N GLU A 81 5.34 3.17 14.79
CA GLU A 81 6.72 3.65 15.01
C GLU A 81 7.74 2.73 14.30
N ASP A 82 7.64 1.41 14.52
CA ASP A 82 8.52 0.41 13.88
C ASP A 82 8.45 0.47 12.34
N ALA A 83 7.26 0.74 11.79
CA ALA A 83 7.09 0.86 10.34
C ALA A 83 7.69 2.16 9.78
N ALA A 84 7.65 3.26 10.53
CA ALA A 84 8.32 4.50 10.15
C ALA A 84 9.85 4.30 10.12
N ASP A 85 10.41 3.65 11.14
CA ASP A 85 11.83 3.28 11.18
C ASP A 85 12.22 2.35 10.03
N PHE A 86 11.37 1.36 9.72
CA PHE A 86 11.56 0.48 8.57
C PHE A 86 11.68 1.23 7.24
N PHE A 87 10.80 2.19 6.96
CA PHE A 87 10.89 2.98 5.72
C PHE A 87 12.11 3.91 5.71
N ALA A 88 12.50 4.45 6.87
CA ALA A 88 13.71 5.25 7.00
C ALA A 88 14.98 4.43 6.71
N GLU A 89 15.02 3.16 7.12
CA GLU A 89 16.13 2.24 6.82
C GLU A 89 16.10 1.74 5.37
N LEU A 90 14.92 1.40 4.84
CA LEU A 90 14.74 0.83 3.50
C LEU A 90 15.19 1.79 2.39
N GLY A 91 14.89 3.08 2.54
CA GLY A 91 15.17 4.10 1.54
C GLY A 91 14.32 3.97 0.26
N THR A 92 14.71 4.71 -0.79
CA THR A 92 13.92 4.85 -2.03
C THR A 92 14.59 4.25 -3.27
N CYS A 93 15.77 3.64 -3.11
CA CYS A 93 16.60 3.17 -4.22
C CYS A 93 17.18 1.77 -3.96
N THR A 94 17.66 1.12 -5.03
CA THR A 94 18.33 -0.18 -4.94
C THR A 94 19.83 -0.05 -5.15
N SER A 95 20.64 -0.78 -4.37
CA SER A 95 22.12 -0.81 -4.51
C SER A 95 22.62 -1.61 -5.73
N VAL A 96 21.71 -2.29 -6.43
CA VAL A 96 21.98 -3.05 -7.66
C VAL A 96 21.05 -2.58 -8.76
N PRO A 97 21.39 -2.77 -10.05
CA PRO A 97 20.45 -2.52 -11.12
C PRO A 97 19.14 -3.28 -10.88
N ALA A 98 18.00 -2.61 -11.07
CA ALA A 98 16.68 -3.16 -10.82
C ALA A 98 15.76 -2.93 -12.03
N VAL A 99 14.79 -3.81 -12.20
CA VAL A 99 13.59 -3.57 -13.03
C VAL A 99 12.35 -3.67 -12.15
N CYS A 100 11.47 -2.67 -12.24
CA CYS A 100 10.15 -2.68 -11.64
C CYS A 100 9.12 -3.12 -12.69
N VAL A 101 8.54 -4.30 -12.50
CA VAL A 101 7.44 -4.85 -13.30
C VAL A 101 6.15 -4.66 -12.51
N PHE A 102 5.19 -3.90 -13.03
CA PHE A 102 3.98 -3.54 -12.26
C PHE A 102 2.75 -3.43 -13.14
N GLY A 103 1.57 -3.59 -12.51
CA GLY A 103 0.30 -3.42 -13.19
C GLY A 103 -0.10 -1.95 -13.31
N TYR A 104 -0.76 -1.55 -14.39
CA TYR A 104 -1.30 -0.19 -14.57
C TYR A 104 -2.69 -0.18 -15.20
N GLY A 105 -3.37 0.96 -15.11
CA GLY A 105 -4.66 1.21 -15.77
C GLY A 105 -5.86 0.50 -15.13
N MET A 106 -5.69 -0.07 -13.93
CA MET A 106 -6.76 -0.73 -13.18
C MET A 106 -7.29 0.18 -12.08
N LYS A 107 -8.59 0.06 -11.76
CA LYS A 107 -9.23 0.77 -10.64
C LYS A 107 -8.54 0.40 -9.32
N THR A 108 -7.75 1.32 -8.79
CA THR A 108 -6.84 1.11 -7.66
C THR A 108 -7.07 2.18 -6.58
N PRO A 109 -7.07 1.82 -5.28
CA PRO A 109 -7.11 2.79 -4.20
C PRO A 109 -5.88 3.70 -4.22
N VAL A 110 -6.10 5.02 -4.40
CA VAL A 110 -5.03 6.03 -4.44
C VAL A 110 -5.06 6.99 -3.25
N ARG A 111 -6.19 7.06 -2.54
CA ARG A 111 -6.38 7.98 -1.42
C ARG A 111 -7.38 7.42 -0.41
N LEU A 112 -7.14 7.71 0.87
CA LEU A 112 -8.09 7.51 1.96
C LEU A 112 -8.71 8.85 2.35
N VAL A 113 -10.04 8.93 2.34
CA VAL A 113 -10.78 10.08 2.87
C VAL A 113 -11.37 9.67 4.21
N VAL A 114 -11.06 10.43 5.25
CA VAL A 114 -11.50 10.14 6.63
C VAL A 114 -12.39 11.25 7.18
N GLU A 115 -13.37 10.85 7.98
CA GLU A 115 -14.20 11.75 8.78
C GLU A 115 -13.78 11.65 10.24
N ARG A 116 -13.52 12.80 10.87
CA ARG A 116 -13.13 12.91 12.27
C ARG A 116 -14.27 13.58 13.06
N ARG A 117 -14.49 13.14 14.29
CA ARG A 117 -15.37 13.85 15.23
C ARG A 117 -14.71 13.91 16.61
N GLY A 118 -14.30 15.11 16.99
CA GLY A 118 -13.61 15.34 18.26
C GLY A 118 -12.25 14.63 18.33
N ALA A 119 -11.86 14.22 19.54
CA ALA A 119 -10.53 13.68 19.84
C ALA A 119 -10.42 12.15 19.75
N THR A 120 -11.50 11.43 19.38
CA THR A 120 -11.60 9.96 19.51
C THR A 120 -11.14 9.17 18.27
N GLY A 121 -10.42 9.80 17.35
CA GLY A 121 -9.89 9.18 16.14
C GLY A 121 -10.84 9.25 14.94
N TRP A 122 -10.65 8.34 13.98
CA TRP A 122 -11.43 8.29 12.72
C TRP A 122 -12.78 7.57 12.93
N GLU A 123 -13.87 8.21 12.50
CA GLU A 123 -15.24 7.68 12.64
C GLU A 123 -15.73 6.95 11.39
N ALA A 124 -15.49 7.54 10.22
CA ALA A 124 -15.82 6.99 8.92
C ALA A 124 -14.64 7.15 7.98
N ALA A 125 -14.51 6.25 7.01
CA ALA A 125 -13.48 6.34 6.00
C ALA A 125 -13.92 5.68 4.69
N ARG A 126 -13.43 6.20 3.57
CA ARG A 126 -13.63 5.62 2.25
C ARG A 126 -12.34 5.72 1.43
N LEU A 127 -12.14 4.74 0.54
CA LEU A 127 -11.04 4.76 -0.41
C LEU A 127 -11.51 5.35 -1.72
N ASP A 128 -10.80 6.36 -2.20
CA ASP A 128 -10.94 6.88 -3.55
C ASP A 128 -10.15 6.00 -4.53
N LEU A 129 -10.80 5.68 -5.66
CA LEU A 129 -10.26 4.82 -6.70
C LEU A 129 -9.93 5.64 -7.94
N ALA A 130 -8.79 5.35 -8.58
CA ALA A 130 -8.41 5.88 -9.90
C ALA A 130 -7.93 4.74 -10.80
N ASP A 131 -7.92 4.93 -12.13
CA ASP A 131 -7.36 3.95 -13.08
C ASP A 131 -5.83 4.03 -13.11
N ASP A 132 -5.20 3.85 -11.95
CA ASP A 132 -3.82 4.26 -11.68
C ASP A 132 -3.05 3.22 -10.84
N GLY A 133 -3.00 1.99 -11.34
CA GLY A 133 -2.31 0.89 -10.68
C GLY A 133 -2.85 -0.47 -11.12
N ASP A 134 -2.71 -1.46 -10.24
CA ASP A 134 -2.98 -2.87 -10.53
C ASP A 134 -4.18 -3.46 -9.78
N ASP A 135 -5.08 -2.64 -9.23
CA ASP A 135 -6.19 -2.95 -8.29
C ASP A 135 -5.81 -3.05 -6.80
N THR A 136 -4.52 -3.07 -6.51
CA THR A 136 -3.98 -3.22 -5.15
C THR A 136 -2.93 -2.17 -4.85
N ILE A 137 -2.04 -1.88 -5.79
CA ILE A 137 -0.87 -1.04 -5.64
C ILE A 137 -0.96 0.10 -6.66
N PRO A 138 -0.91 1.38 -6.23
CA PRO A 138 -0.75 2.49 -7.15
C PRO A 138 0.54 2.37 -7.95
N GLN A 139 0.53 2.72 -9.23
CA GLN A 139 1.69 2.52 -10.10
C GLN A 139 2.96 3.23 -9.59
N ASP A 140 2.81 4.43 -9.02
CA ASP A 140 3.93 5.21 -8.49
C ASP A 140 4.55 4.55 -7.25
N SER A 141 3.74 3.83 -6.47
CA SER A 141 4.25 3.03 -5.35
C SER A 141 5.05 1.81 -5.81
N ALA A 142 4.87 1.36 -7.05
CA ALA A 142 5.55 0.18 -7.56
C ALA A 142 6.92 0.48 -8.20
N ILE A 143 7.31 1.75 -8.24
CA ILE A 143 8.57 2.22 -8.83
C ILE A 143 9.59 2.50 -7.73
N VAL A 144 10.83 2.09 -7.98
CA VAL A 144 12.00 2.43 -7.15
C VAL A 144 12.87 3.39 -7.96
N GLU A 145 13.47 4.39 -7.29
CA GLU A 145 14.31 5.39 -7.94
C GLU A 145 15.51 4.72 -8.65
N GLY A 146 15.73 5.11 -9.92
CA GLY A 146 16.84 4.61 -10.74
C GLY A 146 16.63 3.21 -11.33
N ALA A 147 15.49 2.56 -11.09
CA ALA A 147 15.16 1.27 -11.71
C ALA A 147 14.65 1.43 -13.15
N ASP A 148 14.93 0.44 -14.01
CA ASP A 148 14.21 0.27 -15.27
C ASP A 148 12.73 -0.03 -14.97
N ILE A 149 11.80 0.37 -15.84
CA ILE A 149 10.37 0.10 -15.65
C ILE A 149 9.80 -0.84 -16.74
N HIS A 150 8.81 -1.65 -16.36
CA HIS A 150 8.05 -2.54 -17.24
C HIS A 150 6.56 -2.55 -16.82
N PRO A 151 5.77 -1.56 -17.24
CA PRO A 151 4.34 -1.54 -16.94
C PRO A 151 3.60 -2.58 -17.79
N VAL A 152 2.67 -3.32 -17.17
CA VAL A 152 1.79 -4.29 -17.85
C VAL A 152 0.34 -3.98 -17.46
N GLN A 153 -0.60 -3.99 -18.41
CA GLN A 153 -1.99 -3.68 -18.09
C GLN A 153 -2.69 -4.91 -17.50
N GLN A 154 -2.48 -5.18 -16.21
CA GLN A 154 -2.95 -6.38 -15.51
C GLN A 154 -3.28 -6.10 -14.04
N HIS A 155 -4.11 -6.98 -13.46
CA HIS A 155 -4.41 -7.01 -12.04
C HIS A 155 -3.22 -7.58 -11.22
N HIS A 156 -3.10 -7.16 -9.95
CA HIS A 156 -2.01 -7.56 -9.05
C HIS A 156 -1.85 -9.08 -8.97
N GLY A 157 -2.96 -9.78 -8.76
CA GLY A 157 -2.98 -11.23 -8.51
C GLY A 157 -2.61 -12.11 -9.72
N VAL A 158 -2.46 -11.52 -10.92
CA VAL A 158 -2.14 -12.26 -12.15
C VAL A 158 -0.79 -11.89 -12.75
N LEU A 159 -0.06 -10.92 -12.18
CA LEU A 159 1.25 -10.49 -12.69
C LEU A 159 2.23 -11.66 -12.87
N TYR A 160 2.26 -12.61 -11.93
CA TYR A 160 3.18 -13.75 -11.99
C TYR A 160 2.83 -14.80 -13.06
N THR A 161 1.60 -14.81 -13.56
CA THR A 161 1.14 -15.74 -14.59
C THR A 161 1.01 -15.09 -15.97
N ASP A 162 1.14 -13.77 -16.04
CA ASP A 162 1.07 -12.98 -17.27
C ASP A 162 2.20 -13.35 -18.26
N ALA A 163 1.84 -13.43 -19.54
CA ALA A 163 2.77 -13.86 -20.58
C ALA A 163 3.87 -12.82 -20.87
N ASP A 164 3.54 -11.53 -20.79
CA ASP A 164 4.48 -10.44 -21.01
C ASP A 164 5.47 -10.32 -19.83
N VAL A 165 4.97 -10.43 -18.59
CA VAL A 165 5.83 -10.51 -17.39
C VAL A 165 6.79 -11.70 -17.50
N ARG A 166 6.30 -12.88 -17.88
CA ARG A 166 7.16 -14.07 -18.07
C ARG A 166 8.20 -13.87 -19.16
N MET A 167 7.85 -13.21 -20.26
CA MET A 167 8.80 -12.88 -21.33
C MET A 167 9.86 -11.90 -20.81
N ARG A 168 9.46 -10.85 -20.10
CA ARG A 168 10.40 -9.88 -19.50
C ARG A 168 11.38 -10.58 -18.57
N LEU A 169 10.89 -11.41 -17.65
CA LEU A 169 11.76 -12.17 -16.73
C LEU A 169 12.72 -13.10 -17.49
N ARG A 170 12.28 -13.72 -18.59
CA ARG A 170 13.18 -14.53 -19.44
C ARG A 170 14.30 -13.71 -20.05
N LEU A 171 14.01 -12.50 -20.53
CA LEU A 171 15.02 -11.59 -21.07
C LEU A 171 16.03 -11.17 -20.00
N GLU A 172 15.57 -10.89 -18.78
CA GLU A 172 16.45 -10.53 -17.65
C GLU A 172 17.36 -11.69 -17.20
N LEU A 173 16.87 -12.93 -17.28
CA LEU A 173 17.61 -14.12 -16.83
C LEU A 173 18.56 -14.69 -17.89
N VAL A 174 18.19 -14.62 -19.17
CA VAL A 174 18.90 -15.29 -20.28
C VAL A 174 19.64 -14.29 -21.16
N GLY A 175 19.30 -13.01 -21.12
CA GLY A 175 19.86 -11.96 -21.99
C GLY A 175 21.30 -11.53 -21.67
N ARG A 176 22.16 -12.45 -21.23
CA ARG A 176 23.61 -12.25 -21.13
C ARG A 176 24.34 -13.12 -22.13
#